data_AF-F8D8F4-F1
#
_entry.id   AF-F8D8F4-F1
#
_cell.length_a   1.000
_cell.length_b   1.000
_cell.length_c   1.000
_cell.angle_alpha   90.00
_cell.angle_beta   90.00
_cell.angle_gamma   90.00
#
_symmetry.space_group_name_H-M   'P 1'
#
loop_
_entity.id
_entity.type
_entity.pdbx_description
1 polymer ?
#
loop_
_entity_poly.entity_id
_entity_poly.type
_entity_poly.pdbx_seq_one_letter_code
_entity_poly.pdbx_strand_id
1 'polypeptide(L)'
;MKRGDLTPDYRKLNPWWETGDVTVADRYEPKRRSDYNYKLRRVRNNRFVNIAGAAGSGKTTTLHQIADDLISEDDIPPRNVMYLPVGDPRFQIGNEVIQDAVDEFATYYWQRDAEPGTGYVFIDDAHALGSWSDQVRDCLDEYDDLTIAVTLPTVARASTDAIEELELKTDSDLLLPPKFYDFVSENHDIEVAKDTVRNVRDTLEHAADTGDASALQSGLDDLLGAVDATSTLKRGVLKYFQGEGRNLDASAANHNLELTVYRDVPRYQQFDDRSDLHALCAVAAMYPGHTLGLKNLSELLDCDRRTLQRYIDILEDFFILTPSYQYKHERKRSVRLYLRDPVLLGALLDLDFDGLLPTQVEDNLISTVIFDHLKRLGFRYQDTNSPVGFWESGDVDVDFVLETGEGTPIPIVTPTTNDPRTPTERVDSFRDEYDCTYGVHVARDVETSVEDGLITLPLWLFLFFI
;
A
#
# COMPACT_ATOMS: atom_id res chain seq x y z
N MET A 1 43.18 -6.01 -3.51
CA MET A 1 41.93 -6.26 -2.78
C MET A 1 41.30 -7.49 -3.38
N LYS A 2 41.10 -8.55 -2.59
CA LYS A 2 40.38 -9.76 -3.03
C LYS A 2 38.88 -9.52 -2.82
N ARG A 3 38.02 -10.23 -3.57
CA ARG A 3 36.54 -10.12 -3.46
C ARG A 3 36.07 -10.25 -2.00
N GLY A 4 36.66 -11.17 -1.25
CA GLY A 4 36.38 -11.37 0.18
C GLY A 4 36.71 -10.20 1.12
N ASP A 5 37.50 -9.22 0.70
CA ASP A 5 37.76 -7.99 1.48
C ASP A 5 36.59 -7.00 1.39
N LEU A 6 35.65 -7.20 0.44
CA LEU A 6 34.50 -6.33 0.16
C LEU A 6 33.16 -6.99 0.49
N THR A 7 33.13 -8.31 0.74
CA THR A 7 31.91 -9.03 1.10
C THR A 7 31.36 -8.47 2.41
N PRO A 8 30.06 -8.13 2.48
CA PRO A 8 29.43 -7.72 3.72
C PRO A 8 29.62 -8.78 4.81
N ASP A 9 29.88 -8.34 6.03
CA ASP A 9 29.91 -9.23 7.19
C ASP A 9 28.48 -9.67 7.52
N TYR A 10 28.11 -10.88 7.10
CA TYR A 10 26.76 -11.41 7.28
C TYR A 10 26.33 -11.47 8.74
N ARG A 11 27.27 -11.60 9.70
CA ARG A 11 26.94 -11.62 11.14
C ARG A 11 26.44 -10.26 11.63
N LYS A 12 26.94 -9.16 11.05
CA LYS A 12 26.42 -7.82 11.36
C LYS A 12 25.03 -7.58 10.79
N LEU A 13 24.72 -8.20 9.66
CA LEU A 13 23.40 -8.14 9.05
C LEU A 13 22.39 -9.03 9.77
N ASN A 14 22.88 -10.06 10.47
CA ASN A 14 22.10 -11.10 11.14
C ASN A 14 22.54 -11.24 12.62
N PRO A 15 22.37 -10.19 13.45
CA PRO A 15 22.87 -10.21 14.83
C PRO A 15 22.27 -11.36 15.68
N TRP A 16 21.06 -11.83 15.35
CA TRP A 16 20.41 -12.97 16.00
C TRP A 16 21.17 -14.29 15.85
N TRP A 17 22.11 -14.42 14.90
CA TRP A 17 22.97 -15.60 14.81
C TRP A 17 23.87 -15.81 16.04
N GLU A 18 24.13 -14.74 16.79
CA GLU A 18 24.89 -14.76 18.03
C GLU A 18 24.00 -14.47 19.26
N THR A 19 23.04 -13.55 19.14
CA THR A 19 22.19 -13.14 20.27
C THR A 19 20.99 -14.06 20.50
N GLY A 20 20.50 -14.74 19.46
CA GLY A 20 19.21 -15.42 19.45
C GLY A 20 18.00 -14.49 19.47
N ASP A 21 18.21 -13.19 19.33
CA ASP A 21 17.20 -12.15 19.51
C ASP A 21 17.20 -11.22 18.29
N VAL A 22 16.10 -11.21 17.52
CA VAL A 22 15.94 -10.38 16.32
C VAL A 22 15.65 -8.92 16.69
N THR A 23 15.15 -8.65 17.90
CA THR A 23 14.76 -7.30 18.34
C THR A 23 15.92 -6.32 18.42
N VAL A 24 17.16 -6.84 18.42
CA VAL A 24 18.39 -6.03 18.38
C VAL A 24 18.70 -5.47 16.98
N ALA A 25 17.97 -5.87 15.94
CA ALA A 25 18.15 -5.34 14.59
C ALA A 25 17.54 -3.94 14.45
N ASP A 26 18.28 -3.02 13.81
CA ASP A 26 17.90 -1.60 13.69
C ASP A 26 16.52 -1.32 13.06
N ARG A 27 15.95 -2.29 12.34
CA ARG A 27 14.68 -2.15 11.59
C ARG A 27 13.54 -2.98 12.18
N TYR A 28 13.75 -3.63 13.33
CA TYR A 28 12.70 -4.39 13.99
C TYR A 28 11.68 -3.47 14.66
N GLU A 29 10.41 -3.80 14.50
CA GLU A 29 9.30 -3.18 15.23
C GLU A 29 8.40 -4.28 15.79
N PRO A 30 7.98 -4.22 17.07
CA PRO A 30 7.18 -5.29 17.67
C PRO A 30 5.73 -5.30 17.16
N LYS A 31 5.17 -4.14 16.81
CA LYS A 31 3.77 -4.01 16.43
C LYS A 31 3.50 -4.60 15.04
N ARG A 32 2.51 -5.48 14.94
CA ARG A 32 2.15 -6.20 13.71
C ARG A 32 0.86 -5.64 13.11
N ARG A 33 0.89 -5.39 11.80
CA ARG A 33 -0.28 -4.94 11.04
C ARG A 33 -1.34 -6.02 10.88
N SER A 34 -2.56 -5.62 10.52
CA SER A 34 -3.67 -6.55 10.34
C SER A 34 -3.45 -7.63 9.27
N ASP A 35 -2.56 -7.40 8.30
CA ASP A 35 -2.18 -8.29 7.19
C ASP A 35 -0.91 -9.13 7.47
N TYR A 36 -0.21 -8.89 8.58
CA TYR A 36 1.04 -9.59 8.94
C TYR A 36 0.87 -11.12 8.96
N ASN A 37 -0.17 -11.62 9.63
CA ASN A 37 -0.40 -13.06 9.78
C ASN A 37 -0.60 -13.78 8.44
N TYR A 38 -1.11 -13.07 7.42
CA TYR A 38 -1.21 -13.61 6.07
C TYR A 38 0.18 -13.85 5.49
N LYS A 39 1.09 -12.87 5.62
CA LYS A 39 2.48 -12.91 5.14
C LYS A 39 3.29 -14.00 5.85
N LEU A 40 3.21 -14.06 7.18
CA LEU A 40 3.86 -15.11 7.98
C LEU A 40 3.42 -16.51 7.54
N ARG A 41 2.10 -16.73 7.38
CA ARG A 41 1.56 -18.00 6.89
C ARG A 41 2.05 -18.35 5.48
N ARG A 42 2.26 -17.36 4.61
CA ARG A 42 2.83 -17.61 3.28
C ARG A 42 4.27 -18.11 3.38
N VAL A 43 5.10 -17.50 4.23
CA VAL A 43 6.49 -17.93 4.44
C VAL A 43 6.54 -19.33 5.06
N ARG A 44 5.67 -19.63 6.04
CA ARG A 44 5.59 -20.97 6.65
C ARG A 44 5.19 -22.09 5.68
N ASN A 45 4.40 -21.77 4.64
CA ASN A 45 3.73 -22.77 3.82
C ASN A 45 4.23 -22.87 2.37
N ASN A 46 5.14 -22.00 1.93
CA ASN A 46 5.64 -21.99 0.55
C ASN A 46 7.17 -21.85 0.53
N ARG A 47 7.83 -22.49 -0.43
CA ARG A 47 9.28 -22.37 -0.64
C ARG A 47 9.70 -21.02 -1.22
N PHE A 48 8.79 -20.32 -1.89
CA PHE A 48 9.03 -18.99 -2.42
C PHE A 48 7.88 -18.04 -2.04
N VAL A 49 8.24 -16.84 -1.60
CA VAL A 49 7.30 -15.76 -1.29
C VAL A 49 7.82 -14.44 -1.84
N ASN A 50 6.95 -13.69 -2.52
CA ASN A 50 7.24 -12.34 -2.99
C ASN A 50 6.34 -11.34 -2.27
N ILE A 51 6.94 -10.36 -1.60
CA ILE A 51 6.24 -9.25 -0.92
C ILE A 51 6.50 -7.96 -1.71
N ALA A 52 5.49 -7.46 -2.42
CA ALA A 52 5.63 -6.31 -3.30
C ALA A 52 4.88 -5.09 -2.75
N GLY A 53 5.39 -3.87 -2.92
CA GLY A 53 4.63 -2.65 -2.61
C GLY A 53 5.47 -1.39 -2.44
N ALA A 54 4.80 -0.26 -2.18
CA ALA A 54 5.39 1.08 -2.12
C ALA A 54 6.67 1.17 -1.27
N ALA A 55 7.57 2.09 -1.64
CA ALA A 55 8.68 2.47 -0.77
C ALA A 55 8.14 2.99 0.58
N GLY A 56 8.76 2.59 1.69
CA GLY A 56 8.29 2.95 3.03
C GLY A 56 7.07 2.18 3.54
N SER A 57 6.52 1.21 2.80
CA SER A 57 5.35 0.43 3.24
C SER A 57 5.64 -0.62 4.33
N GLY A 58 6.85 -0.67 4.89
CA GLY A 58 7.23 -1.60 5.96
C GLY A 58 7.56 -3.02 5.50
N LYS A 59 8.02 -3.21 4.25
CA LYS A 59 8.46 -4.52 3.73
C LYS A 59 9.62 -5.10 4.54
N THR A 60 10.70 -4.32 4.71
CA THR A 60 11.86 -4.66 5.55
C THR A 60 11.46 -5.01 6.98
N THR A 61 10.60 -4.19 7.59
CA THR A 61 10.07 -4.44 8.93
C THR A 61 9.35 -5.78 8.96
N THR A 62 8.44 -6.05 8.02
CA THR A 62 7.71 -7.33 7.93
C THR A 62 8.67 -8.53 7.85
N LEU A 63 9.76 -8.44 7.09
CA LEU A 63 10.76 -9.53 7.04
C LEU A 63 11.41 -9.80 8.41
N HIS A 64 11.82 -8.77 9.15
CA HIS A 64 12.39 -8.93 10.48
C HIS A 64 11.36 -9.46 11.48
N GLN A 65 10.10 -9.03 11.36
CA GLN A 65 9.00 -9.55 12.14
C GLN A 65 8.74 -11.04 11.87
N ILE A 66 8.87 -11.49 10.62
CA ILE A 66 8.76 -12.92 10.28
C ILE A 66 9.95 -13.69 10.83
N ALA A 67 11.17 -13.15 10.74
CA ALA A 67 12.37 -13.77 11.32
C ALA A 67 12.21 -14.01 12.83
N ASP A 68 11.69 -13.00 13.53
CA ASP A 68 11.43 -13.05 14.97
C ASP A 68 10.41 -14.15 15.34
N ASP A 69 9.28 -14.24 14.64
CA ASP A 69 8.25 -15.26 14.92
C ASP A 69 8.74 -16.67 14.53
N LEU A 70 9.52 -16.82 13.46
CA LEU A 70 10.15 -18.11 13.12
C LEU A 70 11.10 -18.59 14.23
N ILE A 71 11.89 -17.68 14.80
CA ILE A 71 12.88 -18.04 15.84
C ILE A 71 12.20 -18.26 17.19
N SER A 72 11.29 -17.36 17.58
CA SER A 72 10.74 -17.33 18.93
C SER A 72 9.48 -18.18 19.11
N GLU A 73 8.62 -18.29 18.09
CA GLU A 73 7.39 -19.08 18.16
C GLU A 73 7.52 -20.46 17.53
N ASP A 74 8.24 -20.56 16.41
CA ASP A 74 8.41 -21.84 15.67
C ASP A 74 9.66 -22.62 16.07
N ASP A 75 10.45 -22.10 17.02
CA ASP A 75 11.68 -22.72 17.54
C ASP A 75 12.71 -23.03 16.43
N ILE A 76 12.73 -22.20 15.36
CA ILE A 76 13.72 -22.31 14.30
C ILE A 76 15.07 -21.81 14.83
N PRO A 77 16.16 -22.58 14.69
CA PRO A 77 17.47 -22.14 15.12
C PRO A 77 17.83 -20.78 14.50
N PRO A 78 18.30 -19.78 15.26
CA PRO A 78 18.56 -18.43 14.72
C PRO A 78 19.48 -18.43 13.49
N ARG A 79 20.45 -19.35 13.45
CA ARG A 79 21.39 -19.52 12.32
C ARG A 79 20.78 -20.17 11.08
N ASN A 80 19.53 -20.62 11.14
CA ASN A 80 18.78 -21.10 9.97
C ASN A 80 17.97 -19.97 9.30
N VAL A 81 18.03 -18.74 9.82
CA VAL A 81 17.33 -17.57 9.25
C VAL A 81 18.35 -16.52 8.84
N MET A 82 18.42 -16.21 7.54
CA MET A 82 19.31 -15.19 6.96
C MET A 82 18.51 -14.03 6.37
N TYR A 83 19.02 -12.82 6.56
CA TYR A 83 18.56 -11.59 5.96
C TYR A 83 19.68 -10.98 5.09
N LEU A 84 19.29 -10.54 3.89
CA LEU A 84 20.16 -10.05 2.82
C LEU A 84 19.60 -8.75 2.23
N PRO A 85 20.09 -7.57 2.66
CA PRO A 85 19.67 -6.28 2.10
C PRO A 85 20.45 -5.96 0.81
N VAL A 86 20.10 -6.60 -0.31
CA VAL A 86 20.84 -6.49 -1.58
C VAL A 86 20.73 -5.10 -2.23
N GLY A 87 19.85 -4.24 -1.72
CA GLY A 87 19.83 -2.81 -2.02
C GLY A 87 21.11 -2.06 -1.60
N ASP A 88 21.89 -2.59 -0.65
CA ASP A 88 23.18 -2.00 -0.24
C ASP A 88 24.20 -2.06 -1.41
N PRO A 89 24.87 -0.94 -1.75
CA PRO A 89 25.85 -0.89 -2.84
C PRO A 89 26.97 -1.93 -2.77
N ARG A 90 27.28 -2.47 -1.59
CA ARG A 90 28.29 -3.52 -1.42
C ARG A 90 27.89 -4.84 -2.10
N PHE A 91 26.58 -5.12 -2.20
CA PHE A 91 26.06 -6.27 -2.94
C PHE A 91 26.03 -6.06 -4.46
N GLN A 92 26.37 -4.86 -4.95
CA GLN A 92 26.45 -4.60 -6.40
C GLN A 92 27.83 -4.94 -6.98
N ILE A 93 28.72 -5.53 -6.17
CA ILE A 93 30.09 -5.87 -6.57
C ILE A 93 30.19 -7.37 -6.89
N GLY A 94 30.35 -7.68 -8.17
CA GLY A 94 30.48 -9.05 -8.67
C GLY A 94 29.22 -9.56 -9.36
N ASN A 95 29.24 -10.84 -9.72
CA ASN A 95 28.12 -11.57 -10.33
C ASN A 95 27.61 -12.62 -9.35
N GLU A 96 26.38 -13.10 -9.52
CA GLU A 96 25.82 -14.23 -8.75
C GLU A 96 25.84 -14.00 -7.22
N VAL A 97 25.61 -12.75 -6.80
CA VAL A 97 25.77 -12.31 -5.41
C VAL A 97 24.79 -13.00 -4.44
N ILE A 98 23.55 -13.29 -4.89
CA ILE A 98 22.57 -14.02 -4.07
C ILE A 98 23.01 -15.48 -3.92
N GLN A 99 23.41 -16.14 -5.00
CA GLN A 99 23.89 -17.53 -4.96
C GLN A 99 25.11 -17.67 -4.05
N ASP A 100 26.14 -16.84 -4.27
CA ASP A 100 27.35 -16.82 -3.45
C ASP A 100 27.02 -16.65 -1.95
N ALA A 101 26.05 -15.77 -1.61
CA ALA A 101 25.63 -15.52 -0.24
C ALA A 101 24.87 -16.71 0.36
N VAL A 102 23.96 -17.32 -0.40
CA VAL A 102 23.19 -18.49 0.02
C VAL A 102 24.08 -19.71 0.19
N ASP A 103 25.07 -19.91 -0.68
CA ASP A 103 26.04 -21.01 -0.56
C ASP A 103 26.93 -20.85 0.67
N GLU A 104 27.39 -19.63 0.94
CA GLU A 104 28.14 -19.34 2.17
C GLU A 104 27.26 -19.59 3.41
N PHE A 105 26.00 -19.16 3.37
CA PHE A 105 25.02 -19.44 4.41
C PHE A 105 24.83 -20.95 4.63
N ALA A 106 24.56 -21.70 3.56
CA ALA A 106 24.33 -23.13 3.59
C ALA A 106 25.55 -23.92 4.07
N THR A 107 26.75 -23.45 3.74
CA THR A 107 28.01 -24.14 4.09
C THR A 107 28.45 -23.88 5.52
N TYR A 108 28.30 -22.65 6.03
CA TYR A 108 28.94 -22.23 7.28
C TYR A 108 28.00 -21.89 8.44
N TYR A 109 26.73 -21.61 8.16
CA TYR A 109 25.81 -21.06 9.15
C TYR A 109 24.57 -21.94 9.34
N TRP A 110 23.94 -22.37 8.25
CA TRP A 110 22.75 -23.22 8.28
C TRP A 110 23.10 -24.60 8.87
N GLN A 111 22.50 -24.94 10.00
CA GLN A 111 22.88 -26.11 10.82
C GLN A 111 22.33 -27.45 10.29
N ARG A 112 22.44 -27.71 8.97
CA ARG A 112 21.82 -28.86 8.29
C ARG A 112 22.20 -30.22 8.90
N ASP A 113 23.43 -30.36 9.37
CA ASP A 113 23.96 -31.62 9.91
C ASP A 113 23.65 -31.84 11.40
N ALA A 114 23.45 -30.77 12.16
CA ALA A 114 23.27 -30.83 13.62
C ALA A 114 21.78 -30.87 14.00
N GLU A 115 20.96 -30.05 13.34
CA GLU A 115 19.51 -29.96 13.52
C GLU A 115 18.87 -29.81 12.15
N PRO A 116 18.47 -30.93 11.51
CA PRO A 116 17.84 -30.90 10.19
C PRO A 116 16.56 -30.06 10.25
N GLY A 117 16.51 -29.00 9.45
CA GLY A 117 15.38 -28.08 9.44
C GLY A 117 15.47 -27.09 8.28
N THR A 118 14.31 -26.54 7.91
CA THR A 118 14.16 -25.58 6.81
C THR A 118 15.06 -24.37 7.03
N GLY A 119 15.81 -23.99 5.98
CA GLY A 119 16.54 -22.74 5.93
C GLY A 119 15.63 -21.63 5.41
N TYR A 120 15.75 -20.43 5.98
CA TYR A 120 14.99 -19.25 5.54
C TYR A 120 15.96 -18.17 5.10
N VAL A 121 15.77 -17.65 3.89
CA VAL A 121 16.55 -16.51 3.36
C VAL A 121 15.61 -15.40 2.95
N PHE A 122 15.80 -14.22 3.54
CA PHE A 122 15.02 -13.01 3.29
C PHE A 122 15.86 -12.02 2.50
N ILE A 123 15.51 -11.80 1.24
CA ILE A 123 16.23 -10.93 0.31
C ILE A 123 15.44 -9.62 0.17
N ASP A 124 15.98 -8.54 0.72
CA ASP A 124 15.34 -7.22 0.69
C ASP A 124 15.86 -6.40 -0.51
N ASP A 125 14.93 -5.71 -1.20
CA ASP A 125 15.16 -4.97 -2.45
C ASP A 125 15.78 -5.84 -3.56
N ALA A 126 15.24 -7.03 -3.80
CA ALA A 126 15.78 -8.01 -4.75
C ALA A 126 16.00 -7.42 -6.16
N HIS A 127 15.13 -6.49 -6.58
CA HIS A 127 15.24 -5.76 -7.85
C HIS A 127 16.50 -4.90 -8.00
N ALA A 128 17.27 -4.69 -6.93
CA ALA A 128 18.56 -4.03 -7.01
C ALA A 128 19.57 -4.80 -7.87
N LEU A 129 19.37 -6.11 -8.06
CA LEU A 129 20.19 -7.00 -8.88
C LEU A 129 19.42 -7.44 -10.12
N GLY A 130 19.99 -7.27 -11.32
CA GLY A 130 19.27 -7.53 -12.58
C GLY A 130 18.87 -8.99 -12.82
N SER A 131 19.63 -9.96 -12.31
CA SER A 131 19.37 -11.40 -12.45
C SER A 131 18.95 -12.05 -11.13
N TRP A 132 18.23 -11.32 -10.28
CA TRP A 132 17.86 -11.82 -8.95
C TRP A 132 16.97 -13.07 -9.03
N SER A 133 16.03 -13.13 -9.98
CA SER A 133 15.07 -14.23 -10.08
C SER A 133 15.71 -15.53 -10.56
N ASP A 134 16.64 -15.45 -11.53
CA ASP A 134 17.48 -16.60 -11.94
C ASP A 134 18.30 -17.11 -10.75
N GLN A 135 18.91 -16.20 -9.98
CA GLN A 135 19.71 -16.58 -8.83
C GLN A 135 18.90 -17.25 -7.73
N VAL A 136 17.70 -16.73 -7.45
CA VAL A 136 16.76 -17.33 -6.50
C VAL A 136 16.29 -18.69 -6.97
N ARG A 137 15.97 -18.85 -8.27
CA ARG A 137 15.63 -20.15 -8.86
C ARG A 137 16.74 -21.16 -8.61
N ASP A 138 17.99 -20.82 -8.94
CA ASP A 138 19.12 -21.75 -8.79
C ASP A 138 19.33 -22.17 -7.33
N CYS A 139 19.17 -21.25 -6.38
CA CYS A 139 19.21 -21.59 -4.95
C CYS A 139 18.07 -22.55 -4.54
N LEU A 140 16.86 -22.33 -5.07
CA LEU A 140 15.70 -23.19 -4.78
C LEU A 140 15.81 -24.56 -5.47
N ASP A 141 16.48 -24.66 -6.61
CA ASP A 141 16.75 -25.94 -7.28
C ASP A 141 17.83 -26.75 -6.54
N GLU A 142 18.85 -26.07 -5.99
CA GLU A 142 19.94 -26.72 -5.25
C GLU A 142 19.53 -27.17 -3.84
N TYR A 143 18.70 -26.39 -3.15
CA TYR A 143 18.37 -26.62 -1.74
C TYR A 143 16.87 -26.89 -1.54
N ASP A 144 16.48 -28.17 -1.53
CA ASP A 144 15.08 -28.62 -1.37
C ASP A 144 14.40 -28.09 -0.09
N ASP A 145 15.15 -27.98 1.01
CA ASP A 145 14.67 -27.51 2.32
C ASP A 145 14.85 -25.99 2.53
N LEU A 146 15.01 -25.22 1.45
CA LEU A 146 15.15 -23.76 1.50
C LEU A 146 13.82 -23.07 1.21
N THR A 147 13.52 -22.07 2.02
CA THR A 147 12.46 -21.09 1.79
C THR A 147 13.06 -19.71 1.56
N ILE A 148 12.71 -19.06 0.44
CA ILE A 148 13.17 -17.71 0.11
C ILE A 148 11.98 -16.75 0.10
N ALA A 149 12.08 -15.64 0.85
CA ALA A 149 11.17 -14.51 0.70
C ALA A 149 11.91 -13.30 0.12
N VAL A 150 11.34 -12.66 -0.90
CA VAL A 150 11.90 -11.47 -1.54
C VAL A 150 10.99 -10.27 -1.36
N THR A 151 11.57 -9.07 -1.33
CA THR A 151 10.79 -7.83 -1.41
C THR A 151 11.00 -7.11 -2.75
N LEU A 152 9.92 -6.52 -3.25
CA LEU A 152 9.89 -5.77 -4.51
C LEU A 152 9.10 -4.45 -4.34
N PRO A 153 9.36 -3.43 -5.16
CA PRO A 153 8.67 -2.14 -5.08
C PRO A 153 7.29 -2.18 -5.76
N THR A 154 7.05 -3.13 -6.66
CA THR A 154 5.81 -3.22 -7.43
C THR A 154 5.45 -4.67 -7.77
N VAL A 155 4.15 -4.95 -7.86
CA VAL A 155 3.60 -6.23 -8.35
C VAL A 155 3.73 -6.33 -9.87
N ALA A 156 3.41 -5.24 -10.58
CA ALA A 156 3.28 -5.23 -12.04
C ALA A 156 4.61 -5.47 -12.79
N ARG A 157 5.75 -5.31 -12.10
CA ARG A 157 7.09 -5.49 -12.68
C ARG A 157 7.91 -6.57 -11.98
N ALA A 158 7.28 -7.44 -11.20
CA ALA A 158 7.95 -8.61 -10.63
C ALA A 158 8.24 -9.64 -11.74
N SER A 159 9.50 -9.77 -12.14
CA SER A 159 9.93 -10.75 -13.15
C SER A 159 10.24 -12.10 -12.49
N THR A 160 9.19 -12.84 -12.11
CA THR A 160 9.31 -14.15 -11.44
C THR A 160 9.38 -15.35 -12.37
N ASP A 161 9.36 -15.14 -13.69
CA ASP A 161 9.31 -16.19 -14.72
C ASP A 161 10.28 -17.37 -14.47
N ALA A 162 11.53 -17.09 -14.10
CA ALA A 162 12.53 -18.13 -13.82
C ALA A 162 12.13 -19.07 -12.66
N ILE A 163 11.43 -18.55 -11.66
CA ILE A 163 11.01 -19.32 -10.47
C ILE A 163 9.76 -20.16 -10.79
N GLU A 164 8.93 -19.70 -11.73
CA GLU A 164 7.75 -20.43 -12.21
C GLU A 164 8.14 -21.73 -12.93
N GLU A 165 9.35 -21.81 -13.48
CA GLU A 165 9.92 -23.05 -14.05
C GLU A 165 10.01 -24.19 -13.02
N LEU A 166 10.08 -23.86 -11.72
CA LEU A 166 10.08 -24.83 -10.61
C LEU A 166 8.67 -25.23 -10.16
N GLU A 167 7.63 -24.80 -10.87
CA GLU A 167 6.21 -25.04 -10.53
C GLU A 167 5.82 -24.51 -9.13
N LEU A 168 6.54 -23.50 -8.63
CA LEU A 168 6.28 -22.84 -7.36
C LEU A 168 5.26 -21.71 -7.51
N LYS A 169 4.55 -21.39 -6.42
CA LYS A 169 3.63 -20.23 -6.39
C LYS A 169 4.42 -18.93 -6.35
N THR A 170 4.19 -18.05 -7.32
CA THR A 170 4.89 -16.76 -7.47
C THR A 170 4.01 -15.53 -7.24
N ASP A 171 2.72 -15.72 -6.95
CA ASP A 171 1.76 -14.63 -6.74
C ASP A 171 2.30 -13.59 -5.74
N SER A 172 2.34 -12.32 -6.14
CA SER A 172 2.86 -11.26 -5.28
C SER A 172 1.91 -10.97 -4.11
N ASP A 173 2.46 -10.85 -2.91
CA ASP A 173 1.75 -10.36 -1.74
C ASP A 173 1.88 -8.84 -1.65
N LEU A 174 0.80 -8.12 -1.94
CA LEU A 174 0.81 -6.66 -1.92
C LEU A 174 0.96 -6.12 -0.49
N LEU A 175 1.79 -5.10 -0.32
CA LEU A 175 2.00 -4.39 0.93
C LEU A 175 2.03 -2.89 0.72
N LEU A 176 0.89 -2.26 1.00
CA LEU A 176 0.69 -0.82 0.92
C LEU A 176 1.04 -0.14 2.26
N PRO A 177 1.17 1.20 2.29
CA PRO A 177 1.27 1.94 3.54
C PRO A 177 0.16 1.54 4.54
N PRO A 178 0.39 1.61 5.86
CA PRO A 178 -0.61 1.25 6.85
C PRO A 178 -1.91 2.03 6.64
N LYS A 179 -3.06 1.35 6.58
CA LYS A 179 -4.38 2.02 6.55
C LYS A 179 -4.73 2.56 7.93
N PHE A 180 -5.76 3.38 8.01
CA PHE A 180 -6.16 4.01 9.29
C PHE A 180 -6.45 2.97 10.38
N TYR A 181 -7.13 1.86 10.04
CA TYR A 181 -7.34 0.76 10.98
C TYR A 181 -6.03 0.22 11.59
N ASP A 182 -4.99 0.03 10.79
CA ASP A 182 -3.68 -0.45 11.27
C ASP A 182 -3.04 0.58 12.20
N PHE A 183 -3.05 1.86 11.79
CA PHE A 183 -2.49 2.95 12.59
C PHE A 183 -3.11 3.03 13.99
N VAL A 184 -4.44 2.94 14.09
CA VAL A 184 -5.14 3.03 15.37
C VAL A 184 -4.93 1.76 16.20
N SER A 185 -5.05 0.59 15.59
CA SER A 185 -4.89 -0.69 16.29
C SER A 185 -3.48 -0.82 16.88
N GLU A 186 -2.47 -0.32 16.18
CA GLU A 186 -1.09 -0.36 16.65
C GLU A 186 -0.78 0.72 17.69
N ASN A 187 -1.28 1.95 17.54
CA ASN A 187 -0.80 3.09 18.34
C ASN A 187 -1.73 3.51 19.47
N HIS A 188 -2.96 3.04 19.49
CA HIS A 188 -3.99 3.53 20.40
C HIS A 188 -4.74 2.42 21.15
N ASP A 189 -4.26 1.17 21.07
CA ASP A 189 -4.82 -0.01 21.76
C ASP A 189 -6.33 -0.16 21.58
N ILE A 190 -6.84 0.21 20.40
CA ILE A 190 -8.27 0.04 20.06
C ILE A 190 -8.41 -1.34 19.42
N GLU A 191 -8.93 -2.28 20.20
CA GLU A 191 -9.21 -3.64 19.75
C GLU A 191 -10.68 -3.79 19.36
N VAL A 192 -10.96 -3.75 18.07
CA VAL A 192 -12.25 -4.16 17.52
C VAL A 192 -12.08 -5.47 16.77
N ALA A 193 -12.98 -6.42 17.03
CA ALA A 193 -12.96 -7.72 16.36
C ALA A 193 -12.95 -7.54 14.84
N LYS A 194 -11.99 -8.19 14.17
CA LYS A 194 -11.81 -8.08 12.70
C LYS A 194 -13.09 -8.44 11.95
N ASP A 195 -13.88 -9.37 12.46
CA ASP A 195 -15.13 -9.80 11.83
C ASP A 195 -16.22 -8.73 11.89
N THR A 196 -16.28 -7.91 12.95
CA THR A 196 -17.18 -6.74 13.03
C THR A 196 -16.86 -5.74 11.93
N VAL A 197 -15.58 -5.43 11.73
CA VAL A 197 -15.12 -4.52 10.67
C VAL A 197 -15.36 -5.10 9.27
N ARG A 198 -15.09 -6.40 9.09
CA ARG A 198 -15.34 -7.10 7.82
C ARG A 198 -16.81 -7.10 7.44
N ASN A 199 -17.70 -7.31 8.41
CA ASN A 199 -19.14 -7.35 8.22
C ASN A 199 -19.69 -6.03 7.66
N VAL A 200 -19.18 -4.88 8.12
CA VAL A 200 -19.60 -3.57 7.57
C VAL A 200 -19.26 -3.44 6.09
N ARG A 201 -18.09 -3.92 5.65
CA ARG A 201 -17.72 -3.90 4.22
C ARG A 201 -18.65 -4.80 3.39
N ASP A 202 -18.90 -6.02 3.87
CA ASP A 202 -19.70 -7.00 3.13
C ASP A 202 -21.18 -6.58 3.06
N THR A 203 -21.70 -6.00 4.14
CA THR A 203 -23.07 -5.45 4.16
C THR A 203 -23.22 -4.16 3.38
N LEU A 204 -22.15 -3.35 3.24
CA LEU A 204 -22.15 -2.17 2.36
C LEU A 204 -22.25 -2.59 0.88
N GLU A 205 -21.48 -3.60 0.47
CA GLU A 205 -21.59 -4.19 -0.86
C GLU A 205 -22.99 -4.76 -1.11
N HIS A 206 -23.48 -5.59 -0.19
CA HIS A 206 -24.82 -6.16 -0.28
C HIS A 206 -25.92 -5.10 -0.36
N ALA A 207 -25.83 -4.03 0.41
CA ALA A 207 -26.79 -2.93 0.38
C ALA A 207 -26.77 -2.21 -0.97
N ALA A 208 -25.58 -2.00 -1.56
CA ALA A 208 -25.47 -1.42 -2.89
C ALA A 208 -26.13 -2.29 -3.96
N ASP A 209 -25.84 -3.60 -3.96
CA ASP A 209 -26.34 -4.54 -4.96
C ASP A 209 -27.84 -4.84 -4.84
N THR A 210 -28.36 -4.95 -3.62
CA THR A 210 -29.76 -5.40 -3.39
C THR A 210 -30.74 -4.27 -3.07
N GLY A 211 -30.23 -3.13 -2.61
CA GLY A 211 -31.06 -2.06 -2.08
C GLY A 211 -31.59 -2.29 -0.65
N ASP A 212 -31.19 -3.36 0.03
CA ASP A 212 -31.51 -3.58 1.45
C ASP A 212 -30.35 -3.21 2.36
N ALA A 213 -30.47 -2.04 3.02
CA ALA A 213 -29.46 -1.57 3.97
C ALA A 213 -29.70 -1.99 5.43
N SER A 214 -30.69 -2.86 5.71
CA SER A 214 -31.01 -3.27 7.09
C SER A 214 -29.83 -3.95 7.79
N ALA A 215 -29.12 -4.82 7.06
CA ALA A 215 -27.93 -5.50 7.56
C ALA A 215 -26.75 -4.54 7.76
N LEU A 216 -26.60 -3.55 6.86
CA LEU A 216 -25.58 -2.52 6.96
C LEU A 216 -25.82 -1.63 8.19
N GLN A 217 -27.06 -1.20 8.43
CA GLN A 217 -27.41 -0.40 9.60
C GLN A 217 -27.07 -1.16 10.89
N SER A 218 -27.47 -2.44 11.00
CA SER A 218 -27.09 -3.27 12.15
C SER A 218 -25.58 -3.42 12.30
N GLY A 219 -24.84 -3.62 11.21
CA GLY A 219 -23.39 -3.75 11.23
C GLY A 219 -22.69 -2.46 11.66
N LEU A 220 -23.21 -1.30 11.26
CA LEU A 220 -22.71 0.01 11.69
C LEU A 220 -22.99 0.26 13.17
N ASP A 221 -24.18 -0.09 13.66
CA ASP A 221 -24.54 0.01 15.07
C ASP A 221 -23.65 -0.88 15.95
N ASP A 222 -23.42 -2.12 15.53
CA ASP A 222 -22.52 -3.05 16.22
C ASP A 222 -21.08 -2.52 16.25
N LEU A 223 -20.60 -1.97 15.14
CA LEU A 223 -19.27 -1.38 15.06
C LEU A 223 -19.14 -0.15 15.96
N LEU A 224 -20.13 0.74 15.94
CA LEU A 224 -20.18 1.91 16.81
C LEU A 224 -20.22 1.51 18.29
N GLY A 225 -20.99 0.47 18.63
CA GLY A 225 -21.09 -0.07 19.98
C GLY A 225 -19.82 -0.77 20.47
N ALA A 226 -19.01 -1.34 19.55
CA ALA A 226 -17.72 -1.96 19.87
C ALA A 226 -16.58 -0.93 20.04
N VAL A 227 -16.79 0.31 19.60
CA VAL A 227 -15.77 1.38 19.67
C VAL A 227 -15.94 2.17 20.96
N ASP A 228 -15.17 1.79 21.98
CA ASP A 228 -15.18 2.48 23.29
C ASP A 228 -14.44 3.84 23.29
N ALA A 229 -13.79 4.21 22.19
CA ALA A 229 -12.85 5.32 22.13
C ALA A 229 -13.04 6.25 20.91
N THR A 230 -14.28 6.63 20.58
CA THR A 230 -14.60 7.50 19.42
C THR A 230 -13.79 8.80 19.40
N SER A 231 -13.58 9.44 20.54
CA SER A 231 -12.79 10.69 20.58
C SER A 231 -11.31 10.47 20.21
N THR A 232 -10.77 9.30 20.53
CA THR A 232 -9.41 8.89 20.15
C THR A 232 -9.32 8.64 18.66
N LEU A 233 -10.32 7.96 18.07
CA LEU A 233 -10.40 7.78 16.62
C LEU A 233 -10.49 9.12 15.86
N LYS A 234 -11.36 10.02 16.32
CA LYS A 234 -11.48 11.37 15.72
C LYS A 234 -10.14 12.12 15.72
N ARG A 235 -9.43 12.14 16.86
CA ARG A 235 -8.09 12.75 16.97
C ARG A 235 -7.04 11.99 16.15
N GLY A 236 -7.20 10.68 16.05
CA GLY A 236 -6.32 9.79 15.30
C GLY A 236 -6.26 10.12 13.82
N VAL A 237 -7.32 10.67 13.22
CA VAL A 237 -7.33 11.04 11.79
C VAL A 237 -6.23 12.07 11.46
N LEU A 238 -6.07 13.11 12.29
CA LEU A 238 -5.01 14.10 12.08
C LEU A 238 -3.61 13.49 12.27
N LYS A 239 -3.45 12.66 13.30
CA LYS A 239 -2.20 11.94 13.57
C LYS A 239 -1.82 10.97 12.44
N TYR A 240 -2.83 10.35 11.83
CA TYR A 240 -2.67 9.50 10.67
C TYR A 240 -2.19 10.28 9.45
N PHE A 241 -2.69 11.51 9.24
CA PHE A 241 -2.18 12.39 8.18
C PHE A 241 -0.71 12.77 8.38
N GLN A 242 -0.31 12.96 9.63
CA GLN A 242 1.07 13.26 10.02
C GLN A 242 2.02 12.06 9.86
N GLY A 243 1.48 10.84 9.73
CA GLY A 243 2.28 9.62 9.77
C GLY A 243 2.77 9.26 11.16
N GLU A 244 2.10 9.71 12.23
CA GLU A 244 2.46 9.34 13.60
C GLU A 244 2.51 7.80 13.73
N GLY A 245 3.49 7.30 14.50
CA GLY A 245 3.70 5.85 14.68
C GLY A 245 4.27 5.14 13.45
N ARG A 246 4.45 5.83 12.32
CA ARG A 246 5.29 5.35 11.21
C ARG A 246 6.71 5.85 11.46
N ASN A 247 7.73 5.01 11.22
CA ASN A 247 9.12 5.45 11.11
C ASN A 247 9.36 6.22 9.79
N LEU A 248 8.46 7.14 9.46
CA LEU A 248 8.39 7.87 8.21
C LEU A 248 7.87 9.28 8.50
N ASP A 249 8.80 10.24 8.58
CA ASP A 249 8.47 11.66 8.59
C ASP A 249 8.43 12.23 7.16
N ALA A 250 8.14 13.53 7.04
CA ALA A 250 8.10 14.21 5.74
C ALA A 250 9.43 14.14 4.99
N SER A 251 10.58 14.22 5.69
CA SER A 251 11.90 14.14 5.05
C SER A 251 12.16 12.74 4.50
N ALA A 252 11.83 11.71 5.26
CA ALA A 252 11.94 10.32 4.85
C ALA A 252 10.96 9.98 3.71
N ALA A 253 9.74 10.54 3.71
CA ALA A 253 8.78 10.37 2.62
C ALA A 253 9.29 10.97 1.30
N ASN A 254 9.81 12.21 1.33
CA ASN A 254 10.44 12.83 0.16
C ASN A 254 11.68 12.03 -0.30
N HIS A 255 12.52 11.60 0.63
CA HIS A 255 13.69 10.78 0.30
C HIS A 255 13.30 9.44 -0.36
N ASN A 256 12.25 8.78 0.15
CA ASN A 256 11.74 7.56 -0.45
C ASN A 256 11.18 7.79 -1.85
N LEU A 257 10.49 8.92 -2.09
CA LEU A 257 10.04 9.30 -3.43
C LEU A 257 11.24 9.49 -4.37
N GLU A 258 12.26 10.24 -3.95
CA GLU A 258 13.48 10.46 -4.74
C GLU A 258 14.20 9.15 -5.07
N LEU A 259 14.41 8.28 -4.07
CA LEU A 259 14.99 6.96 -4.31
C LEU A 259 14.15 6.17 -5.32
N THR A 260 12.83 6.18 -5.17
CA THR A 260 11.96 5.44 -6.09
C THR A 260 12.10 5.99 -7.52
N VAL A 261 11.96 7.30 -7.71
CA VAL A 261 11.99 7.97 -9.03
C VAL A 261 13.36 7.90 -9.69
N TYR A 262 14.44 8.12 -8.95
CA TYR A 262 15.78 8.26 -9.52
C TYR A 262 16.62 6.98 -9.49
N ARG A 263 16.31 6.03 -8.59
CA ARG A 263 17.05 4.76 -8.44
C ARG A 263 16.24 3.56 -8.91
N ASP A 264 14.99 3.40 -8.47
CA ASP A 264 14.25 2.15 -8.70
C ASP A 264 13.51 2.13 -10.04
N VAL A 265 12.78 3.19 -10.37
CA VAL A 265 12.06 3.35 -11.64
C VAL A 265 12.96 3.11 -12.87
N PRO A 266 14.19 3.67 -12.95
CA PRO A 266 15.09 3.45 -14.09
C PRO A 266 15.55 1.99 -14.29
N ARG A 267 15.40 1.11 -13.28
CA ARG A 267 15.74 -0.31 -13.41
C ARG A 267 14.71 -1.08 -14.23
N TYR A 268 13.47 -0.59 -14.27
CA TYR A 268 12.37 -1.23 -14.99
C TYR A 268 12.09 -0.59 -16.35
N GLN A 269 12.52 0.67 -16.57
CA GLN A 269 12.17 1.41 -17.76
C GLN A 269 13.18 2.53 -18.07
N GLN A 270 13.37 2.84 -19.35
CA GLN A 270 14.20 3.98 -19.78
C GLN A 270 13.38 5.28 -19.82
N PHE A 271 14.03 6.39 -19.49
CA PHE A 271 13.42 7.71 -19.35
C PHE A 271 14.23 8.80 -20.06
N ASP A 272 13.50 9.76 -20.61
CA ASP A 272 14.06 10.96 -21.25
C ASP A 272 14.31 12.06 -20.20
N ASP A 273 13.30 12.41 -19.37
CA ASP A 273 13.42 13.31 -18.22
C ASP A 273 12.75 12.69 -16.99
N ARG A 274 13.48 12.63 -15.86
CA ARG A 274 13.01 12.04 -14.60
C ARG A 274 12.33 13.07 -13.70
N SER A 275 12.62 14.36 -13.92
CA SER A 275 12.06 15.45 -13.12
C SER A 275 10.54 15.59 -13.32
N ASP A 276 10.02 15.18 -14.48
CA ASP A 276 8.59 15.16 -14.79
C ASP A 276 7.77 14.26 -13.86
N LEU A 277 8.31 13.11 -13.44
CA LEU A 277 7.64 12.21 -12.49
C LEU A 277 7.45 12.89 -11.14
N HIS A 278 8.48 13.59 -10.67
CA HIS A 278 8.43 14.34 -9.42
C HIS A 278 7.49 15.55 -9.55
N ALA A 279 7.53 16.27 -10.68
CA ALA A 279 6.63 17.38 -10.96
C ALA A 279 5.16 16.92 -10.98
N LEU A 280 4.87 15.77 -11.58
CA LEU A 280 3.52 15.20 -11.61
C LEU A 280 3.02 14.83 -10.19
N CYS A 281 3.89 14.31 -9.33
CA CYS A 281 3.57 14.09 -7.91
C CYS A 281 3.24 15.41 -7.20
N ALA A 282 4.01 16.48 -7.45
CA ALA A 282 3.74 17.80 -6.89
C ALA A 282 2.40 18.37 -7.39
N VAL A 283 2.07 18.22 -8.67
CA VAL A 283 0.75 18.62 -9.20
C VAL A 283 -0.38 17.87 -8.49
N ALA A 284 -0.24 16.56 -8.28
CA ALA A 284 -1.23 15.76 -7.58
C ALA A 284 -1.36 16.13 -6.09
N ALA A 285 -0.27 16.54 -5.44
CA ALA A 285 -0.30 17.05 -4.06
C ALA A 285 -1.04 18.38 -3.95
N MET A 286 -0.82 19.28 -4.91
CA MET A 286 -1.43 20.62 -4.92
C MET A 286 -2.92 20.59 -5.27
N TYR A 287 -3.33 19.67 -6.16
CA TYR A 287 -4.66 19.63 -6.73
C TYR A 287 -5.30 18.22 -6.69
N PRO A 288 -5.31 17.51 -5.55
CA PRO A 288 -5.95 16.21 -5.46
C PRO A 288 -7.45 16.36 -5.73
N GLY A 289 -7.99 15.47 -6.56
CA GLY A 289 -9.40 15.48 -6.93
C GLY A 289 -9.84 16.60 -7.89
N HIS A 290 -8.94 17.50 -8.31
CA HIS A 290 -9.26 18.44 -9.38
C HIS A 290 -9.20 17.73 -10.75
N THR A 291 -10.18 18.04 -11.61
CA THR A 291 -10.22 17.50 -12.98
C THR A 291 -9.21 18.22 -13.87
N LEU A 292 -8.10 17.54 -14.17
CA LEU A 292 -7.00 18.08 -14.95
C LEU A 292 -7.10 17.61 -16.40
N GLY A 293 -7.06 18.55 -17.36
CA GLY A 293 -7.02 18.21 -18.78
C GLY A 293 -5.67 17.59 -19.14
N LEU A 294 -5.67 16.38 -19.74
CA LEU A 294 -4.44 15.68 -20.12
C LEU A 294 -3.59 16.50 -21.11
N LYS A 295 -4.23 17.30 -21.96
CA LYS A 295 -3.54 18.23 -22.87
C LYS A 295 -2.76 19.30 -22.08
N ASN A 296 -3.39 19.90 -21.08
CA ASN A 296 -2.78 20.95 -20.27
C ASN A 296 -1.63 20.38 -19.43
N LEU A 297 -1.77 19.16 -18.92
CA LEU A 297 -0.69 18.46 -18.21
C LEU A 297 0.50 18.16 -19.12
N SER A 298 0.26 17.69 -20.35
CA SER A 298 1.30 17.48 -21.35
C SER A 298 2.03 18.77 -21.69
N GLU A 299 1.31 19.88 -21.87
CA GLU A 299 1.90 21.21 -22.12
C GLU A 299 2.70 21.74 -20.91
N LEU A 300 2.20 21.51 -19.68
CA LEU A 300 2.87 21.92 -18.44
C LEU A 300 4.21 21.20 -18.24
N LEU A 301 4.27 19.91 -18.57
CA LEU A 301 5.47 19.07 -18.44
C LEU A 301 6.32 19.04 -19.72
N ASP A 302 5.99 19.85 -20.74
CA ASP A 302 6.65 19.87 -22.05
C ASP A 302 6.87 18.46 -22.66
N CYS A 303 5.87 17.59 -22.53
CA CYS A 303 5.92 16.22 -23.01
C CYS A 303 4.73 15.86 -23.90
N ASP A 304 4.91 14.86 -24.76
CA ASP A 304 3.79 14.36 -25.56
C ASP A 304 2.81 13.52 -24.71
N ARG A 305 1.59 13.33 -25.22
CA ARG A 305 0.52 12.63 -24.49
C ARG A 305 0.85 11.16 -24.17
N ARG A 306 1.61 10.47 -25.02
CA ARG A 306 2.03 9.07 -24.78
C ARG A 306 3.04 9.05 -23.65
N THR A 307 3.95 10.02 -23.60
CA THR A 307 4.92 10.18 -22.52
C THR A 307 4.24 10.51 -21.19
N LEU A 308 3.26 11.42 -21.17
CA LEU A 308 2.46 11.70 -19.96
C LEU A 308 1.75 10.44 -19.44
N GLN A 309 1.08 9.68 -20.31
CA GLN A 309 0.40 8.46 -19.90
C GLN A 309 1.39 7.46 -19.31
N ARG A 310 2.55 7.28 -19.95
CA ARG A 310 3.63 6.43 -19.45
C ARG A 310 4.07 6.86 -18.05
N TYR A 311 4.23 8.15 -17.78
CA TYR A 311 4.57 8.67 -16.45
C TYR A 311 3.50 8.33 -15.40
N ILE A 312 2.22 8.52 -15.74
CA ILE A 312 1.10 8.15 -14.86
C ILE A 312 1.14 6.65 -14.57
N ASP A 313 1.26 5.80 -15.59
CA ASP A 313 1.27 4.35 -15.45
C ASP A 313 2.42 3.87 -14.55
N ILE A 314 3.59 4.50 -14.64
CA ILE A 314 4.73 4.16 -13.78
C ILE A 314 4.49 4.56 -12.33
N LEU A 315 3.99 5.77 -12.08
CA LEU A 315 3.70 6.18 -10.71
C LEU A 315 2.59 5.32 -10.08
N GLU A 316 1.65 4.84 -10.90
CA GLU A 316 0.62 3.88 -10.51
C GLU A 316 1.21 2.51 -10.20
N ASP A 317 2.08 1.97 -11.07
CA ASP A 317 2.77 0.70 -10.85
C ASP A 317 3.54 0.71 -9.51
N PHE A 318 4.15 1.83 -9.15
CA PHE A 318 4.92 1.99 -7.91
C PHE A 318 4.08 2.39 -6.69
N PHE A 319 2.76 2.47 -6.84
CA PHE A 319 1.83 2.87 -5.78
C PHE A 319 2.15 4.25 -5.17
N ILE A 320 2.71 5.17 -5.97
CA ILE A 320 2.98 6.55 -5.55
C ILE A 320 1.74 7.42 -5.80
N LEU A 321 1.21 7.31 -7.01
CA LEU A 321 0.09 8.10 -7.51
C LEU A 321 -0.82 7.20 -8.33
N THR A 322 -2.13 7.36 -8.22
CA THR A 322 -3.08 6.63 -9.06
C THR A 322 -4.02 7.61 -9.75
N PRO A 323 -4.25 7.44 -11.07
CA PRO A 323 -5.22 8.24 -11.80
C PRO A 323 -6.65 7.77 -11.51
N SER A 324 -7.56 8.73 -11.42
CA SER A 324 -9.00 8.53 -11.47
C SER A 324 -9.54 9.14 -12.76
N TYR A 325 -10.31 8.36 -13.50
CA TYR A 325 -10.92 8.78 -14.77
C TYR A 325 -12.43 8.86 -14.61
N GLN A 326 -13.06 9.65 -15.49
CA GLN A 326 -14.50 9.80 -15.49
C GLN A 326 -15.20 8.45 -15.71
N TYR A 327 -16.12 8.14 -14.81
CA TYR A 327 -16.83 6.87 -14.73
C TYR A 327 -17.58 6.59 -16.04
N LYS A 328 -17.42 5.37 -16.56
CA LYS A 328 -18.02 4.87 -17.82
C LYS A 328 -17.88 5.81 -19.03
N HIS A 329 -16.87 6.70 -19.04
CA HIS A 329 -16.62 7.60 -20.15
C HIS A 329 -15.54 7.04 -21.10
N GLU A 330 -15.91 6.71 -22.34
CA GLU A 330 -15.02 6.05 -23.31
C GLU A 330 -13.73 6.83 -23.60
N ARG A 331 -13.83 8.17 -23.61
CA ARG A 331 -12.71 9.05 -23.97
C ARG A 331 -12.13 9.70 -22.73
N LYS A 332 -10.96 9.23 -22.30
CA LYS A 332 -10.14 9.84 -21.24
C LYS A 332 -9.56 11.17 -21.72
N ARG A 333 -10.26 12.29 -21.54
CA ARG A 333 -9.74 13.65 -21.89
C ARG A 333 -9.12 14.37 -20.71
N SER A 334 -9.61 14.05 -19.52
CA SER A 334 -9.18 14.57 -18.23
C SER A 334 -8.89 13.44 -17.26
N VAL A 335 -8.23 13.78 -16.15
CA VAL A 335 -7.86 12.87 -15.08
C VAL A 335 -7.87 13.63 -13.75
N ARG A 336 -8.31 12.99 -12.67
CA ARG A 336 -8.03 13.42 -11.30
C ARG A 336 -6.86 12.58 -10.78
N LEU A 337 -5.86 13.20 -10.16
CA LEU A 337 -4.66 12.49 -9.69
C LEU A 337 -4.65 12.47 -8.17
N TYR A 338 -4.35 11.30 -7.60
CA TYR A 338 -4.29 11.12 -6.15
C TYR A 338 -2.99 10.44 -5.76
N LEU A 339 -2.28 11.04 -4.80
CA LEU A 339 -1.20 10.34 -4.10
C LEU A 339 -1.78 9.19 -3.27
N ARG A 340 -0.96 8.19 -3.00
CA ARG A 340 -1.37 6.99 -2.25
C ARG A 340 -1.00 7.01 -0.78
N ASP A 341 -0.34 8.08 -0.33
CA ASP A 341 0.03 8.28 1.07
C ASP A 341 -0.17 9.74 1.49
N PRO A 342 -1.00 10.04 2.51
CA PRO A 342 -1.15 11.41 3.02
C PRO A 342 0.16 12.00 3.56
N VAL A 343 1.10 11.18 4.04
CA VAL A 343 2.41 11.67 4.50
C VAL A 343 3.22 12.24 3.34
N LEU A 344 3.15 11.61 2.16
CA LEU A 344 3.80 12.11 0.96
C LEU A 344 3.18 13.43 0.47
N LEU A 345 1.84 13.57 0.57
CA LEU A 345 1.17 14.84 0.28
C LEU A 345 1.68 15.93 1.23
N GLY A 346 1.71 15.65 2.54
CA GLY A 346 2.24 16.56 3.55
C GLY A 346 3.68 16.98 3.28
N ALA A 347 4.51 16.02 2.86
CA ALA A 347 5.92 16.23 2.54
C ALA A 347 6.14 17.09 1.28
N LEU A 348 5.33 16.90 0.23
CA LEU A 348 5.42 17.66 -1.01
C LEU A 348 4.87 19.08 -0.88
N LEU A 349 3.93 19.31 0.03
CA LEU A 349 3.37 20.62 0.33
C LEU A 349 4.07 21.36 1.48
N ASP A 350 5.08 20.74 2.12
CA ASP A 350 5.79 21.27 3.28
C ASP A 350 4.83 21.70 4.41
N LEU A 351 3.88 20.81 4.73
CA LEU A 351 2.82 21.13 5.70
C LEU A 351 3.35 21.18 7.13
N ASP A 352 3.04 22.27 7.81
CA ASP A 352 3.16 22.38 9.27
C ASP A 352 1.88 21.85 9.92
N PHE A 353 1.98 20.66 10.49
CA PHE A 353 0.89 20.01 11.21
C PHE A 353 0.77 20.42 12.68
N ASP A 354 1.74 21.17 13.23
CA ASP A 354 1.65 21.72 14.58
C ASP A 354 0.73 22.96 14.61
N GLY A 355 0.53 23.59 13.45
CA GLY A 355 -0.39 24.70 13.23
C GLY A 355 -1.81 24.29 12.84
N LEU A 356 -2.69 25.30 12.69
CA LEU A 356 -4.01 25.08 12.09
C LEU A 356 -3.87 24.92 10.57
N LEU A 357 -4.27 23.76 10.05
CA LEU A 357 -4.28 23.53 8.61
C LEU A 357 -5.32 24.42 7.91
N PRO A 358 -4.99 25.05 6.78
CA PRO A 358 -6.00 25.70 5.94
C PRO A 358 -7.06 24.70 5.49
N THR A 359 -8.32 25.11 5.43
CA THR A 359 -9.45 24.25 5.04
C THR A 359 -9.23 23.53 3.70
N GLN A 360 -8.71 24.23 2.68
CA GLN A 360 -8.41 23.58 1.39
C GLN A 360 -7.35 22.47 1.50
N VAL A 361 -6.30 22.67 2.32
CA VAL A 361 -5.26 21.65 2.55
C VAL A 361 -5.84 20.46 3.28
N GLU A 362 -6.73 20.73 4.23
CA GLU A 362 -7.47 19.71 4.95
C GLU A 362 -8.36 18.86 4.04
N ASP A 363 -9.13 19.50 3.16
CA ASP A 363 -9.97 18.85 2.15
C ASP A 363 -9.12 18.00 1.18
N ASN A 364 -7.94 18.50 0.79
CA ASN A 364 -6.98 17.77 -0.04
C ASN A 364 -6.45 16.48 0.63
N LEU A 365 -6.15 16.54 1.93
CA LEU A 365 -5.76 15.38 2.73
C LEU A 365 -6.90 14.37 2.84
N ILE A 366 -8.12 14.84 3.13
CA ILE A 366 -9.33 14.01 3.22
C ILE A 366 -9.57 13.26 1.91
N SER A 367 -9.59 13.98 0.79
CA SER A 367 -9.83 13.42 -0.54
C SER A 367 -8.79 12.34 -0.88
N THR A 368 -7.52 12.62 -0.57
CA THR A 368 -6.39 11.69 -0.76
C THR A 368 -6.55 10.41 0.05
N VAL A 369 -6.90 10.51 1.34
CA VAL A 369 -7.05 9.31 2.18
C VAL A 369 -8.31 8.51 1.85
N ILE A 370 -9.42 9.17 1.49
CA ILE A 370 -10.64 8.51 1.05
C ILE A 370 -10.34 7.71 -0.22
N PHE A 371 -9.64 8.32 -1.18
CA PHE A 371 -9.23 7.62 -2.40
C PHE A 371 -8.29 6.44 -2.12
N ASP A 372 -7.35 6.56 -1.17
CA ASP A 372 -6.51 5.42 -0.76
C ASP A 372 -7.34 4.25 -0.24
N HIS A 373 -8.27 4.52 0.69
CA HIS A 373 -9.13 3.51 1.30
C HIS A 373 -10.10 2.92 0.28
N LEU A 374 -10.69 3.73 -0.60
CA LEU A 374 -11.59 3.24 -1.67
C LEU A 374 -10.91 2.24 -2.61
N LYS A 375 -9.64 2.44 -2.95
CA LYS A 375 -8.88 1.45 -3.75
C LYS A 375 -8.68 0.13 -3.00
N ARG A 376 -8.55 0.15 -1.67
CA ARG A 376 -8.49 -1.08 -0.84
C ARG A 376 -9.84 -1.76 -0.75
N LEU A 377 -10.91 -0.98 -0.63
CA LEU A 377 -12.28 -1.48 -0.62
C LEU A 377 -12.64 -2.11 -1.98
N GLY A 378 -12.28 -1.45 -3.09
CA GLY A 378 -12.47 -1.99 -4.44
C GLY A 378 -11.67 -3.27 -4.70
N PHE A 379 -10.46 -3.38 -4.14
CA PHE A 379 -9.72 -4.63 -4.18
C PHE A 379 -10.45 -5.77 -3.46
N ARG A 380 -11.15 -5.49 -2.34
CA ARG A 380 -11.98 -6.48 -1.65
C ARG A 380 -13.18 -6.92 -2.50
N TYR A 381 -13.87 -5.98 -3.14
CA TYR A 381 -15.09 -6.27 -3.88
C TYR A 381 -14.82 -6.99 -5.21
N GLN A 382 -13.71 -6.70 -5.87
CA GLN A 382 -13.43 -7.22 -7.22
C GLN A 382 -12.27 -8.21 -7.28
N ASP A 383 -11.61 -8.51 -6.16
CA ASP A 383 -10.39 -9.33 -6.06
C ASP A 383 -9.27 -8.91 -7.04
N THR A 384 -9.31 -7.65 -7.52
CA THR A 384 -8.42 -7.09 -8.54
C THR A 384 -8.19 -5.60 -8.27
N ASN A 385 -7.24 -4.98 -8.98
CA ASN A 385 -6.96 -3.55 -8.85
C ASN A 385 -8.09 -2.70 -9.50
N SER A 386 -9.26 -2.67 -8.87
CA SER A 386 -10.46 -1.98 -9.35
C SER A 386 -10.23 -0.48 -9.53
N PRO A 387 -10.70 0.13 -10.64
CA PRO A 387 -10.64 1.58 -10.80
C PRO A 387 -11.60 2.27 -9.82
N VAL A 388 -11.16 3.39 -9.26
CA VAL A 388 -12.03 4.34 -8.55
C VAL A 388 -12.20 5.54 -9.46
N GLY A 389 -13.37 5.66 -10.08
CA GLY A 389 -13.68 6.74 -11.01
C GLY A 389 -14.14 8.01 -10.29
N PHE A 390 -14.44 9.04 -11.06
CA PHE A 390 -15.21 10.21 -10.63
C PHE A 390 -16.35 10.43 -11.63
N TRP A 391 -17.36 11.24 -11.32
CA TRP A 391 -18.39 11.59 -12.31
C TRP A 391 -18.66 13.08 -12.31
N GLU A 392 -18.91 13.64 -13.49
CA GLU A 392 -19.21 15.05 -13.72
C GLU A 392 -20.26 15.17 -14.82
N SER A 393 -21.31 15.94 -14.57
CA SER A 393 -22.35 16.29 -15.54
C SER A 393 -22.82 17.72 -15.32
N GLY A 394 -22.50 18.58 -16.30
CA GLY A 394 -22.74 20.02 -16.18
C GLY A 394 -21.95 20.61 -15.02
N ASP A 395 -22.65 21.22 -14.08
CA ASP A 395 -22.02 21.76 -12.88
C ASP A 395 -21.93 20.71 -11.76
N VAL A 396 -22.64 19.57 -11.83
CA VAL A 396 -22.73 18.57 -10.75
C VAL A 396 -21.62 17.54 -10.88
N ASP A 397 -21.04 17.14 -9.76
CA ASP A 397 -20.04 16.08 -9.72
C ASP A 397 -20.26 15.12 -8.54
N VAL A 398 -19.68 13.93 -8.69
CA VAL A 398 -19.49 12.93 -7.64
C VAL A 398 -17.99 12.68 -7.53
N ASP A 399 -17.47 12.79 -6.31
CA ASP A 399 -16.03 12.80 -6.06
C ASP A 399 -15.38 11.47 -6.43
N PHE A 400 -16.05 10.36 -6.06
CA PHE A 400 -15.59 9.01 -6.34
C PHE A 400 -16.74 8.09 -6.74
N VAL A 401 -16.46 7.16 -7.64
CA VAL A 401 -17.37 6.06 -7.99
C VAL A 401 -16.61 4.76 -7.86
N LEU A 402 -17.07 3.90 -6.96
CA LEU A 402 -16.57 2.54 -6.76
C LEU A 402 -17.58 1.55 -7.33
N GLU A 403 -17.15 0.40 -7.83
CA GLU A 403 -18.05 -0.68 -8.25
C GLU A 403 -17.93 -1.90 -7.31
N THR A 404 -19.06 -2.50 -6.97
CA THR A 404 -19.15 -3.80 -6.28
C THR A 404 -18.64 -4.94 -7.17
N GLY A 405 -18.54 -6.16 -6.63
CA GLY A 405 -18.25 -7.36 -7.40
C GLY A 405 -19.29 -7.65 -8.49
N GLU A 406 -20.54 -7.22 -8.33
CA GLU A 406 -21.60 -7.33 -9.34
C GLU A 406 -21.59 -6.18 -10.37
N GLY A 407 -20.73 -5.18 -10.19
CA GLY A 407 -20.60 -4.02 -11.08
C GLY A 407 -21.58 -2.88 -10.76
N THR A 408 -22.23 -2.92 -9.59
CA THR A 408 -23.12 -1.85 -9.12
C THR A 408 -22.29 -0.64 -8.68
N PRO A 409 -22.53 0.56 -9.21
CA PRO A 409 -21.80 1.75 -8.80
C PRO A 409 -22.27 2.25 -7.43
N ILE A 410 -21.30 2.64 -6.61
CA ILE A 410 -21.48 3.33 -5.34
C ILE A 410 -20.90 4.74 -5.51
N PRO A 411 -21.72 5.79 -5.68
CA PRO A 411 -21.24 7.16 -5.69
C PRO A 411 -20.87 7.60 -4.27
N ILE A 412 -19.69 8.18 -4.11
CA ILE A 412 -19.20 8.75 -2.84
C ILE A 412 -18.98 10.25 -3.01
N VAL A 413 -19.57 11.02 -2.10
CA VAL A 413 -19.48 12.48 -2.06
C VAL A 413 -18.88 12.94 -0.73
N THR A 414 -18.07 13.98 -0.81
CA THR A 414 -17.39 14.64 0.29
C THR A 414 -17.78 16.12 0.32
N PRO A 415 -17.75 16.78 1.50
CA PRO A 415 -17.94 18.22 1.56
C PRO A 415 -16.88 18.94 0.70
N THR A 416 -17.33 19.76 -0.23
CA THR A 416 -16.48 20.66 -1.01
C THR A 416 -16.77 22.09 -0.59
N THR A 417 -15.72 22.86 -0.27
CA THR A 417 -15.82 24.21 0.31
C THR A 417 -16.62 25.20 -0.56
N ASN A 418 -16.80 24.90 -1.85
CA ASN A 418 -17.39 25.79 -2.85
C ASN A 418 -18.64 25.23 -3.55
N ASP A 419 -19.12 24.03 -3.19
CA ASP A 419 -20.34 23.46 -3.78
C ASP A 419 -21.55 23.76 -2.88
N PRO A 420 -22.53 24.56 -3.33
CA PRO A 420 -23.72 24.87 -2.54
C PRO A 420 -24.74 23.72 -2.46
N ARG A 421 -24.55 22.63 -3.24
CA ARG A 421 -25.50 21.51 -3.29
C ARG A 421 -25.35 20.57 -2.12
N THR A 422 -26.45 19.94 -1.77
CA THR A 422 -26.48 18.89 -0.76
C THR A 422 -25.86 17.59 -1.28
N PRO A 423 -25.31 16.74 -0.40
CA PRO A 423 -24.85 15.41 -0.77
C PRO A 423 -25.92 14.58 -1.50
N THR A 424 -27.18 14.68 -1.06
CA THR A 424 -28.32 14.00 -1.69
C THR A 424 -28.53 14.46 -3.14
N GLU A 425 -28.52 15.76 -3.41
CA GLU A 425 -28.67 16.28 -4.78
C GLU A 425 -27.57 15.80 -5.73
N ARG A 426 -26.32 15.70 -5.24
CA ARG A 426 -25.18 15.19 -6.03
C ARG A 426 -25.35 13.70 -6.35
N VAL A 427 -25.74 12.89 -5.35
CA VAL A 427 -25.99 11.45 -5.51
C VAL A 427 -27.19 11.19 -6.42
N ASP A 428 -28.29 11.92 -6.26
CA ASP A 428 -29.49 11.75 -7.08
C ASP A 428 -29.22 12.12 -8.55
N SER A 429 -28.41 13.16 -8.80
CA SER A 429 -28.00 13.50 -10.17
C SER A 429 -27.21 12.37 -10.85
N PHE A 430 -26.40 11.62 -10.09
CA PHE A 430 -25.70 10.44 -10.60
C PHE A 430 -26.65 9.27 -10.83
N ARG A 431 -27.62 9.05 -9.94
CA ARG A 431 -28.66 8.01 -10.05
C ARG A 431 -29.54 8.16 -11.27
N ASP A 432 -29.80 9.40 -11.68
CA ASP A 432 -30.58 9.68 -12.89
C ASP A 432 -29.89 9.13 -14.17
N GLU A 433 -28.57 8.96 -14.15
CA GLU A 433 -27.77 8.45 -15.27
C GLU A 433 -27.35 6.98 -15.08
N TYR A 434 -27.07 6.55 -13.86
CA TYR A 434 -26.56 5.22 -13.53
C TYR A 434 -27.42 4.53 -12.48
N ASP A 435 -27.76 3.27 -12.73
CA ASP A 435 -28.53 2.44 -11.80
C ASP A 435 -27.72 2.18 -10.53
N CYS A 436 -28.07 2.87 -9.45
CA CYS A 436 -27.50 2.66 -8.12
C CYS A 436 -28.51 2.97 -7.02
N THR A 437 -28.56 2.09 -6.01
CA THR A 437 -29.56 2.22 -4.95
C THR A 437 -29.09 3.14 -3.83
N TYR A 438 -27.80 3.10 -3.47
CA TYR A 438 -27.24 3.89 -2.37
C TYR A 438 -26.05 4.73 -2.82
N GLY A 439 -25.96 5.95 -2.28
CA GLY A 439 -24.75 6.75 -2.29
C GLY A 439 -24.18 6.90 -0.88
N VAL A 440 -22.90 7.27 -0.79
CA VAL A 440 -22.18 7.44 0.48
C VAL A 440 -21.75 8.89 0.63
N HIS A 441 -22.10 9.53 1.74
CA HIS A 441 -21.61 10.85 2.12
C HIS A 441 -20.59 10.71 3.25
N VAL A 442 -19.36 11.16 3.02
CA VAL A 442 -18.28 11.11 4.01
C VAL A 442 -17.87 12.52 4.42
N ALA A 443 -18.02 12.86 5.70
CA ALA A 443 -17.69 14.18 6.22
C ALA A 443 -17.03 14.09 7.62
N ARG A 444 -16.30 15.12 8.06
CA ARG A 444 -15.58 15.07 9.34
C ARG A 444 -16.50 14.89 10.55
N ASP A 445 -17.49 15.75 10.67
CA ASP A 445 -18.36 15.86 11.84
C ASP A 445 -19.83 15.70 11.43
N VAL A 446 -20.21 14.46 11.14
CA VAL A 446 -21.59 14.05 10.88
C VAL A 446 -21.96 12.85 11.74
N GLU A 447 -23.25 12.71 12.03
CA GLU A 447 -23.78 11.50 12.64
C GLU A 447 -23.95 10.42 11.59
N THR A 448 -23.82 9.16 12.01
CA THR A 448 -24.03 8.02 11.13
C THR A 448 -25.52 7.87 10.86
N SER A 449 -25.92 7.79 9.59
CA SER A 449 -27.31 7.54 9.21
C SER A 449 -27.42 6.79 7.89
N VAL A 450 -28.54 6.11 7.69
CA VAL A 450 -28.90 5.40 6.46
C VAL A 450 -30.34 5.78 6.13
N GLU A 451 -30.51 6.82 5.31
CA GLU A 451 -31.82 7.44 5.05
C GLU A 451 -31.92 7.87 3.59
N ASP A 452 -33.09 7.68 2.96
CA ASP A 452 -33.39 8.16 1.60
C ASP A 452 -32.32 7.78 0.54
N GLY A 453 -31.79 6.56 0.64
CA GLY A 453 -30.73 6.08 -0.24
C GLY A 453 -29.35 6.69 0.05
N LEU A 454 -29.17 7.53 1.06
CA LEU A 454 -27.88 8.10 1.41
C LEU A 454 -27.36 7.48 2.71
N ILE A 455 -26.14 6.92 2.65
CA ILE A 455 -25.40 6.44 3.81
C ILE A 455 -24.45 7.56 4.24
N THR A 456 -24.73 8.21 5.36
CA THR A 456 -23.87 9.27 5.90
C THR A 456 -22.92 8.70 6.94
N LEU A 457 -21.62 8.94 6.78
CA LEU A 457 -20.58 8.38 7.63
C LEU A 457 -19.59 9.46 8.06
N PRO A 458 -19.25 9.54 9.35
CA PRO A 458 -18.13 10.37 9.75
C PRO A 458 -16.82 9.80 9.20
N LEU A 459 -15.89 10.68 8.82
CA LEU A 459 -14.64 10.35 8.16
C LEU A 459 -13.86 9.27 8.92
N TRP A 460 -13.74 9.40 10.24
CA TRP A 460 -13.00 8.43 11.05
C TRP A 460 -13.61 7.03 10.96
N LEU A 461 -14.94 6.90 10.88
CA LEU A 461 -15.62 5.61 10.80
C LEU A 461 -15.41 4.99 9.43
N PHE A 462 -15.56 5.79 8.37
CA PHE A 462 -15.29 5.39 7.00
C PHE A 462 -13.86 4.85 6.82
N LEU A 463 -12.86 5.57 7.34
CA LEU A 463 -11.47 5.12 7.30
C LEU A 463 -11.22 3.90 8.20
N PHE A 464 -11.95 3.76 9.31
CA PHE A 464 -11.73 2.69 10.27
C PHE A 464 -12.22 1.34 9.77
N PHE A 465 -13.39 1.30 9.11
CA PHE A 465 -13.93 0.04 8.65
C PHE A 465 -13.30 -0.45 7.35
N ILE A 466 -12.50 0.34 6.62
CA ILE A 466 -11.81 -0.04 5.37
C ILE A 466 -10.35 -0.37 5.66
#